data_AF-A0A4Q3W533-F1
#
_entry.id   AF-A0A4Q3W533-F1
#
_cell.length_a   1.000
_cell.length_b   1.000
_cell.length_c   1.000
_cell.angle_alpha   90.00
_cell.angle_beta   90.00
_cell.angle_gamma   90.00
#
_symmetry.space_group_name_H-M   'P 1'
#
loop_
_entity.id
_entity.type
_entity.pdbx_description
1 polymer ?
#
loop_
_entity_poly.entity_id
_entity_poly.type
_entity_poly.pdbx_seq_one_letter_code
_entity_poly.pdbx_strand_id
1 'polypeptide(L)'
;MRQILSTLFFLFSISFSYGQKTAIYTAADMKPVSIDSAALLLSSADVIFFGEQHDDSLTHIAENDLLQAIYKIRGQDLVLSLEMFETDCQQVLDEYLGGFINEDRMIKDGRAWDNYRDY
;
A
#
# COMPACT_ATOMS: atom_id res chain seq x y z
N MET A 1 18.97 -4.07 63.09
CA MET A 1 18.10 -3.46 62.06
C MET A 1 18.87 -3.47 60.75
N ARG A 2 18.55 -4.36 59.81
CA ARG A 2 19.28 -4.52 58.55
C ARG A 2 18.38 -4.01 57.42
N GLN A 3 18.68 -2.83 56.90
CA GLN A 3 17.97 -2.19 55.79
C GLN A 3 18.20 -3.05 54.52
N ILE A 4 17.13 -3.59 53.94
CA ILE A 4 17.19 -4.31 52.67
C ILE A 4 17.12 -3.24 51.57
N LEU A 5 18.25 -3.00 50.91
CA LEU A 5 18.34 -2.07 49.78
C LEU A 5 17.82 -2.79 48.53
N SER A 6 16.55 -2.54 48.18
CA SER A 6 15.95 -3.08 46.96
C SER A 6 16.31 -2.16 45.78
N THR A 7 17.38 -2.51 45.06
CA THR A 7 17.75 -1.83 43.81
C THR A 7 16.79 -2.25 42.70
N LEU A 8 15.85 -1.37 42.35
CA LEU A 8 14.91 -1.56 41.25
C LEU A 8 15.67 -1.38 39.92
N PHE A 9 15.95 -2.47 39.22
CA PHE A 9 16.64 -2.47 37.93
C PHE A 9 15.63 -2.21 36.81
N PHE A 10 15.59 -0.98 36.28
CA PHE A 10 14.73 -0.62 35.16
C PHE A 10 15.39 -1.09 33.85
N LEU A 11 14.95 -2.24 33.33
CA LEU A 11 15.36 -2.75 32.02
C LEU A 11 14.73 -1.89 30.92
N PHE A 12 15.51 -0.98 30.35
CA PHE A 12 15.14 -0.25 29.14
C PHE A 12 15.37 -1.16 27.93
N SER A 13 14.31 -1.83 27.47
CA SER A 13 14.34 -2.61 26.23
C SER A 13 14.36 -1.67 25.03
N ILE A 14 15.51 -1.53 24.37
CA ILE A 14 15.60 -0.88 23.06
C ILE A 14 14.99 -1.84 22.03
N SER A 15 13.76 -1.58 21.61
CA SER A 15 13.18 -2.25 20.45
C SER A 15 13.87 -1.76 19.19
N PHE A 16 14.81 -2.53 18.65
CA PHE A 16 15.29 -2.34 17.28
C PHE A 16 14.19 -2.80 16.33
N SER A 17 13.53 -1.84 15.67
CA SER A 17 12.64 -2.14 14.55
C SER A 17 13.50 -2.50 13.34
N TYR A 18 13.54 -3.78 12.97
CA TYR A 18 14.09 -4.22 11.70
C TYR A 18 13.05 -3.90 10.61
N GLY A 19 13.01 -2.65 10.16
CA GLY A 19 12.22 -2.30 8.99
C GLY A 19 12.78 -3.03 7.77
N GLN A 20 12.00 -3.93 7.18
CA GLN A 20 12.28 -4.48 5.85
C GLN A 20 12.40 -3.30 4.88
N LYS A 21 13.59 -3.10 4.33
CA LYS A 21 13.91 -1.96 3.46
C LYS A 21 13.76 -2.39 2.01
N THR A 22 12.63 -2.06 1.40
CA THR A 22 12.45 -2.12 -0.06
C THR A 22 13.38 -1.13 -0.75
N ALA A 23 13.98 -1.54 -1.85
CA ALA A 23 14.86 -0.72 -2.67
C ALA A 23 14.32 -0.69 -4.10
N ILE A 24 14.17 0.51 -4.66
CA ILE A 24 13.64 0.73 -6.01
C ILE A 24 14.81 1.04 -6.93
N TYR A 25 14.81 0.45 -8.11
CA TYR A 25 15.85 0.64 -9.12
C TYR A 25 15.24 0.99 -10.47
N THR A 26 15.94 1.80 -11.25
CA THR A 26 15.64 1.98 -12.67
C THR A 26 16.03 0.74 -13.46
N ALA A 27 15.16 0.27 -14.35
CA ALA A 27 15.41 -0.94 -15.13
C ALA A 27 16.56 -0.79 -16.13
N ALA A 28 16.81 0.41 -16.66
CA ALA A 28 17.80 0.64 -17.71
C ALA A 28 19.25 0.51 -17.23
N ASP A 29 19.55 1.01 -16.04
CA ASP A 29 20.91 1.15 -15.51
C ASP A 29 21.07 0.65 -14.06
N MET A 30 20.03 0.03 -13.48
CA MET A 30 20.02 -0.50 -12.11
C MET A 30 20.39 0.56 -11.07
N LYS A 31 20.06 1.82 -11.34
CA LYS A 31 20.36 2.92 -10.44
C LYS A 31 19.32 2.95 -9.32
N PRO A 32 19.74 2.96 -8.04
CA PRO A 32 18.81 3.07 -6.93
C PRO A 32 18.11 4.44 -6.97
N VAL A 33 16.81 4.45 -6.71
CA VAL A 33 15.99 5.65 -6.61
C VAL A 33 15.16 5.62 -5.33
N SER A 34 14.88 6.80 -4.77
CA SER A 34 13.90 6.91 -3.69
C SER A 34 12.49 6.81 -4.25
N ILE A 35 11.52 6.47 -3.39
CA ILE A 35 10.12 6.42 -3.78
C ILE A 35 9.60 7.78 -4.27
N ASP A 36 10.03 8.88 -3.63
CA ASP A 36 9.66 10.23 -4.07
C ASP A 36 10.22 10.56 -5.45
N SER A 37 11.44 10.10 -5.74
CA SER A 37 12.05 10.29 -7.07
C SER A 37 11.33 9.46 -8.13
N ALA A 38 10.97 8.22 -7.80
CA ALA A 38 10.18 7.36 -8.68
C ALA A 38 8.80 7.96 -8.95
N ALA A 39 8.10 8.41 -7.91
CA ALA A 39 6.79 9.06 -8.03
C ALA A 39 6.86 10.33 -8.88
N LEU A 40 7.88 11.17 -8.72
CA LEU A 40 8.08 12.37 -9.55
C LEU A 40 8.27 12.02 -11.02
N LEU A 41 9.08 11.01 -11.32
CA LEU A 41 9.30 10.52 -12.68
C LEU A 41 8.01 9.98 -13.30
N LEU A 42 7.32 9.11 -12.57
CA LEU A 42 6.10 8.43 -13.02
C LEU A 42 4.90 9.38 -13.14
N SER A 43 4.82 10.44 -12.33
CA SER A 43 3.74 11.43 -12.36
C SER A 43 3.66 12.21 -13.69
N SER A 44 4.66 12.10 -14.56
CA SER A 44 4.63 12.69 -15.91
C SER A 44 3.96 11.79 -16.96
N ALA A 45 3.74 10.50 -16.66
CA ALA A 45 3.09 9.57 -17.56
C ALA A 45 1.57 9.73 -17.54
N ASP A 46 0.92 9.40 -18.65
CA ASP A 46 -0.54 9.33 -18.74
C ASP A 46 -1.09 8.06 -18.07
N VAL A 47 -0.34 6.95 -18.15
CA VAL A 47 -0.70 5.64 -17.59
C VAL A 47 0.53 5.01 -16.96
N ILE A 48 0.36 4.47 -15.75
CA ILE A 48 1.39 3.76 -14.99
C ILE A 48 0.87 2.36 -14.72
N PHE A 49 1.65 1.34 -15.11
CA PHE A 49 1.35 -0.05 -14.77
C PHE A 49 2.20 -0.45 -13.56
N PHE A 50 1.55 -1.05 -12.57
CA PHE A 50 2.22 -1.74 -11.47
C PHE A 50 1.92 -3.23 -11.62
N GLY A 51 2.97 -4.05 -11.70
CA GLY A 51 2.83 -5.50 -11.76
C GLY A 51 3.10 -6.11 -10.40
N GLU A 52 2.26 -7.07 -10.00
CA GLU A 52 2.37 -7.72 -8.70
C GLU A 52 2.44 -9.24 -8.80
N GLN A 53 2.91 -9.84 -7.70
CA GLN A 53 2.63 -11.24 -7.38
C GLN A 53 1.52 -11.21 -6.34
N HIS A 54 0.33 -11.71 -6.67
CA HIS A 54 -0.86 -11.53 -5.83
C HIS A 54 -0.65 -11.91 -4.36
N ASP A 55 0.07 -12.99 -4.07
CA ASP A 55 0.25 -13.48 -2.69
C ASP A 55 1.50 -12.90 -1.97
N ASP A 56 1.99 -11.72 -2.35
CA ASP A 56 3.16 -11.08 -1.74
C ASP A 56 2.84 -9.76 -1.01
N SER A 57 2.75 -9.83 0.33
CA SER A 57 2.45 -8.67 1.16
C SER A 57 3.47 -7.52 1.03
N LEU A 58 4.73 -7.80 0.67
CA LEU A 58 5.71 -6.73 0.47
C LEU A 58 5.42 -5.92 -0.79
N THR A 59 4.88 -6.59 -1.82
CA THR A 59 4.46 -5.92 -3.06
C THR A 59 3.27 -5.00 -2.80
N HIS A 60 2.24 -5.43 -2.07
CA HIS A 60 1.11 -4.56 -1.72
C HIS A 60 1.51 -3.32 -0.91
N ILE A 61 2.49 -3.46 -0.01
CA ILE A 61 3.04 -2.31 0.72
C ILE A 61 3.70 -1.34 -0.26
N ALA A 62 4.49 -1.84 -1.22
CA ALA A 62 5.15 -1.01 -2.22
C ALA A 62 4.16 -0.31 -3.16
N GLU A 63 3.05 -0.97 -3.53
CA GLU A 63 1.95 -0.39 -4.30
C GLU A 63 1.31 0.78 -3.57
N ASN A 64 0.92 0.56 -2.31
CA ASN A 64 0.30 1.57 -1.48
C ASN A 64 1.24 2.76 -1.25
N ASP A 65 2.53 2.50 -0.96
CA ASP A 65 3.53 3.54 -0.75
C ASP A 65 3.72 4.38 -2.03
N LEU A 66 3.76 3.74 -3.21
CA LEU A 66 3.93 4.44 -4.49
C LEU A 66 2.66 5.23 -4.86
N LEU A 67 1.49 4.63 -4.68
CA LEU A 67 0.19 5.28 -4.89
C LEU A 67 0.08 6.56 -4.05
N GLN A 68 0.41 6.48 -2.75
CA GLN A 68 0.42 7.65 -1.88
C GLN A 68 1.44 8.71 -2.31
N ALA A 69 2.64 8.29 -2.75
CA ALA A 69 3.67 9.21 -3.22
C ALA A 69 3.23 9.95 -4.50
N ILE A 70 2.61 9.27 -5.46
CA ILE A 70 2.06 9.88 -6.68
C ILE A 70 0.85 10.76 -6.34
N TYR A 71 -0.02 10.33 -5.44
CA TYR A 71 -1.18 11.11 -4.99
C TYR A 71 -0.78 12.45 -4.36
N LYS A 72 0.35 12.52 -3.63
CA LYS A 72 0.88 13.80 -3.13
C LYS A 72 1.22 14.80 -4.25
N ILE A 73 1.48 14.31 -5.47
CA ILE A 73 1.87 15.13 -6.62
C ILE A 73 0.65 15.44 -7.50
N ARG A 74 -0.18 14.44 -7.79
CA ARG A 74 -1.31 14.51 -8.74
C ARG A 74 -2.66 14.82 -8.07
N GLY A 75 -2.80 14.55 -6.78
CA GLY A 75 -4.04 14.75 -6.04
C GLY A 75 -5.22 14.03 -6.68
N GLN A 76 -6.33 14.75 -6.85
CA GLN A 76 -7.58 14.21 -7.41
C GLN A 76 -7.50 13.90 -8.91
N ASP A 77 -6.43 14.31 -9.60
CA ASP A 77 -6.21 13.96 -11.01
C ASP A 77 -5.63 12.54 -11.18
N LEU A 78 -5.40 11.81 -10.07
CA LEU A 78 -4.97 10.42 -10.07
C LEU A 78 -6.16 9.47 -9.98
N VAL A 79 -6.22 8.50 -10.89
CA VAL A 79 -7.21 7.43 -10.89
C VAL A 79 -6.50 6.09 -10.67
N LEU A 80 -7.06 5.26 -9.79
CA LEU A 80 -6.60 3.89 -9.54
C LEU A 80 -7.50 2.91 -10.31
N SER A 81 -6.90 2.07 -11.13
CA SER A 81 -7.55 0.91 -11.74
C SER A 81 -7.10 -0.35 -11.00
N LEU A 82 -8.00 -1.31 -10.82
CA LEU A 82 -7.75 -2.56 -10.11
C LEU A 82 -8.12 -3.74 -11.02
N GLU A 83 -7.24 -4.73 -11.12
CA GLU A 83 -7.46 -5.92 -11.97
C GLU A 83 -8.69 -6.75 -11.54
N MET A 84 -8.98 -6.74 -10.23
CA MET A 84 -10.00 -7.56 -9.59
C MET A 84 -11.44 -7.12 -9.90
N PHE A 85 -11.63 -5.98 -10.58
CA PHE A 85 -12.93 -5.45 -10.96
C PHE A 85 -13.02 -5.21 -12.47
N GLU A 86 -14.00 -5.86 -13.11
CA GLU A 86 -14.31 -5.61 -14.52
C GLU A 86 -14.93 -4.22 -14.71
N THR A 87 -14.75 -3.63 -15.90
CA THR A 87 -15.20 -2.25 -16.19
C THR A 87 -16.70 -2.05 -16.04
N ASP A 88 -17.51 -3.08 -16.26
CA ASP A 88 -18.97 -3.01 -16.11
C ASP A 88 -19.43 -3.01 -14.64
N CYS A 89 -18.52 -3.24 -13.68
CA CYS A 89 -18.77 -3.10 -12.24
C CYS A 89 -18.62 -1.66 -11.71
N GLN A 90 -18.29 -0.68 -12.55
CA GLN A 90 -18.00 0.69 -12.10
C GLN A 90 -19.12 1.29 -11.25
N GLN A 91 -20.39 1.06 -11.59
CA GLN A 91 -21.51 1.58 -10.79
C GLN A 91 -21.51 1.04 -9.36
N VAL A 92 -21.14 -0.23 -9.15
CA VAL A 92 -21.09 -0.84 -7.81
C VAL A 92 -19.94 -0.21 -7.00
N LEU A 93 -18.79 0.05 -7.63
CA LEU A 93 -17.67 0.72 -7.00
C LEU A 93 -18.03 2.17 -6.62
N ASP A 94 -18.72 2.90 -7.50
CA ASP A 94 -19.19 4.26 -7.24
C ASP A 94 -20.18 4.29 -6.06
N GLU A 95 -21.10 3.31 -5.98
CA GLU A 95 -22.02 3.16 -4.86
C GLU A 95 -21.30 2.87 -3.54
N TYR A 96 -20.25 2.04 -3.57
CA TYR A 96 -19.41 1.75 -2.40
C TYR A 96 -18.63 2.98 -1.94
N LEU A 97 -17.93 3.66 -2.85
CA LEU A 97 -17.16 4.88 -2.56
C LEU A 97 -18.06 6.03 -2.09
N GLY A 98 -19.31 6.09 -2.57
CA GLY A 98 -20.35 7.01 -2.11
C GLY A 98 -20.98 6.65 -0.76
N GLY A 99 -20.67 5.48 -0.20
CA GLY A 99 -21.22 5.01 1.08
C GLY A 99 -22.65 4.49 1.01
N PHE A 100 -23.18 4.20 -0.19
CA PHE A 100 -24.54 3.67 -0.38
C PHE A 100 -24.63 2.16 -0.08
N ILE A 101 -23.54 1.43 -0.33
CA ILE A 101 -23.41 0.01 -0.01
C ILE A 101 -22.17 -0.23 0.86
N ASN A 102 -22.18 -1.32 1.63
CA ASN A 102 -21.02 -1.73 2.41
C ASN A 102 -20.08 -2.63 1.58
N GLU A 103 -18.91 -2.94 2.12
CA GLU A 103 -17.89 -3.74 1.43
C GLU A 103 -18.39 -5.16 1.09
N ASP A 104 -19.13 -5.82 1.98
CA ASP A 104 -19.71 -7.14 1.69
C ASP A 104 -20.63 -7.12 0.46
N ARG A 105 -21.37 -6.02 0.25
CA ARG A 105 -22.19 -5.81 -0.95
C ARG A 105 -21.34 -5.50 -2.17
N MET A 106 -20.32 -4.66 -2.03
CA MET A 106 -19.38 -4.35 -3.11
C MET A 106 -18.69 -5.61 -3.63
N ILE A 107 -18.17 -6.48 -2.75
CA ILE A 107 -17.52 -7.75 -3.12
C ILE A 107 -18.50 -8.61 -3.93
N LYS A 108 -19.73 -8.78 -3.43
CA LYS A 108 -20.73 -9.65 -4.05
C LYS A 108 -21.23 -9.10 -5.39
N ASP A 109 -21.70 -7.87 -5.41
CA ASP A 109 -22.38 -7.29 -6.56
C ASP A 109 -21.37 -6.79 -7.61
N GLY A 110 -20.16 -6.44 -7.17
CA GLY A 110 -19.01 -6.08 -8.00
C GLY A 110 -18.22 -7.29 -8.51
N ARG A 111 -18.64 -8.51 -8.17
CA ARG A 111 -18.04 -9.78 -8.64
C ARG A 111 -16.53 -9.84 -8.41
N ALA A 112 -16.08 -9.35 -7.26
CA ALA A 112 -14.69 -9.50 -6.85
C ALA A 112 -14.31 -11.00 -6.81
N TRP A 113 -13.03 -11.29 -6.98
CA TRP A 113 -12.55 -12.68 -6.97
C TRP A 113 -12.84 -13.38 -5.64
N ASP A 114 -12.96 -14.71 -5.67
CA ASP A 114 -13.32 -15.50 -4.50
C ASP A 114 -12.33 -15.35 -3.33
N ASN A 115 -11.07 -15.02 -3.65
CA ASN A 115 -9.96 -14.78 -2.72
C ASN A 115 -9.77 -13.29 -2.37
N TYR A 116 -10.74 -12.41 -2.61
CA TYR A 116 -10.62 -10.98 -2.31
C TYR A 116 -10.24 -10.70 -0.84
N ARG A 117 -10.60 -11.59 0.10
CA ARG A 117 -10.26 -11.43 1.53
C ARG A 117 -8.84 -11.86 1.89
N ASP A 118 -8.12 -12.47 0.96
CA ASP A 118 -6.75 -12.91 1.19
C ASP A 118 -5.75 -11.75 1.03
N TYR A 119 -6.23 -10.59 0.55
CA TYR A 119 -5.48 -9.37 0.25
C TYR A 119 -5.94 -8.18 1.11
#